data_AF-A0A9P0N4I4-F1
#
_entry.id   AF-A0A9P0N4I4-F1
#
_cell.length_a   1.000
_cell.length_b   1.000
_cell.length_c   1.000
_cell.angle_alpha   90.00
_cell.angle_beta   90.00
_cell.angle_gamma   90.00
#
_symmetry.space_group_name_H-M   'P 1'
#
loop_
_entity.id
_entity.type
_entity.pdbx_description
1 polymer ?
#
loop_
_entity_poly.entity_id
_entity_poly.type
_entity_poly.pdbx_seq_one_letter_code
_entity_poly.pdbx_strand_id
1 'polypeptide(L)'
;MSSQSLIFLQKLQFFSILEVSYYNKFLSYKMKLSLVLFRRNRLPNGHLFRGKDRLVKKVEPKHLKKIQDDFAIEEKNMFYLRFPYLTEAESSGHTKALGKPEMRKEKLLDNQRRIFKQDVTLYERLQHLRVKESWD
;
A
#
# COMPACT_ATOMS: atom_id res chain seq x y z
N MET A 1 -67.89 -9.54 -17.11
CA MET A 1 -67.09 -10.62 -16.52
C MET A 1 -67.78 -11.08 -15.26
N SER A 2 -68.10 -12.37 -15.11
CA SER A 2 -68.90 -12.89 -14.01
C SER A 2 -68.12 -12.83 -12.68
N SER A 3 -68.82 -12.62 -11.56
CA SER A 3 -68.20 -12.54 -10.21
C SER A 3 -67.38 -13.79 -9.86
N GLN A 4 -67.72 -14.95 -10.43
CA GLN A 4 -67.03 -16.21 -10.23
C GLN A 4 -65.61 -16.22 -10.84
N SER A 5 -65.37 -15.54 -11.97
CA SER A 5 -64.03 -15.48 -12.56
C SER A 5 -63.04 -14.62 -11.75
N LEU A 6 -63.55 -13.60 -11.05
CA LEU A 6 -62.75 -12.72 -10.18
C LEU A 6 -62.27 -13.46 -8.92
N ILE A 7 -63.14 -14.27 -8.30
CA ILE A 7 -62.81 -15.06 -7.11
C ILE A 7 -61.77 -16.15 -7.45
N PHE A 8 -61.86 -16.76 -8.63
CA PHE A 8 -60.91 -17.77 -9.08
C PHE A 8 -59.50 -17.18 -9.30
N LEU A 9 -59.42 -16.01 -9.93
CA LEU A 9 -58.15 -15.29 -10.11
C LEU A 9 -57.55 -14.86 -8.76
N GLN A 10 -58.37 -14.39 -7.82
CA GLN A 10 -57.88 -14.02 -6.48
C GLN A 10 -57.34 -15.23 -5.70
N LYS A 11 -57.98 -16.39 -5.80
CA LYS A 11 -57.52 -17.64 -5.17
C LYS A 11 -56.22 -18.14 -5.78
N LEU A 12 -56.07 -18.09 -7.11
CA LEU A 12 -54.82 -18.45 -7.79
C LEU A 12 -53.66 -17.53 -7.37
N GLN A 13 -53.93 -16.23 -7.26
CA GLN A 13 -52.93 -15.25 -6.84
C GLN A 13 -52.50 -15.52 -5.38
N PHE A 14 -53.43 -15.81 -4.48
CA PHE A 14 -53.10 -16.19 -3.09
C PHE A 14 -52.31 -17.50 -2.99
N PHE A 15 -52.65 -18.50 -3.80
CA PHE A 15 -51.94 -19.78 -3.82
C PHE A 15 -50.48 -19.61 -4.28
N SER A 16 -50.26 -18.79 -5.32
CA SER A 16 -48.90 -18.48 -5.80
C SER A 16 -48.05 -17.74 -4.74
N ILE A 17 -48.65 -16.83 -3.97
CA ILE A 17 -47.96 -16.08 -2.92
C ILE A 17 -47.60 -17.00 -1.74
N LEU A 18 -48.50 -17.92 -1.38
CA LEU A 18 -48.28 -18.90 -0.32
C LEU A 18 -47.18 -19.91 -0.67
N GLU A 19 -47.15 -20.41 -1.91
CA GLU A 19 -46.07 -21.29 -2.38
C GLU A 19 -44.71 -20.59 -2.33
N VAL A 20 -44.60 -19.37 -2.86
CA VAL A 20 -43.35 -18.59 -2.84
C VAL A 20 -42.87 -18.32 -1.41
N SER A 21 -43.79 -18.06 -0.47
CA SER A 21 -43.43 -17.88 0.94
C SER A 21 -42.96 -19.18 1.60
N TYR A 22 -43.59 -20.32 1.29
CA TYR A 22 -43.20 -21.62 1.85
C TYR A 22 -41.82 -22.08 1.34
N TYR A 23 -41.53 -21.90 0.05
CA TYR A 23 -40.22 -22.21 -0.53
C TYR A 23 -39.09 -21.34 0.07
N ASN A 24 -39.35 -20.04 0.29
CA ASN A 24 -38.36 -19.15 0.90
C ASN A 24 -38.11 -19.47 2.39
N LYS A 25 -39.14 -19.89 3.13
CA LYS A 25 -38.99 -20.28 4.55
C LYS A 25 -38.27 -21.62 4.70
N PHE A 26 -38.43 -22.54 3.73
CA PHE A 26 -37.71 -23.82 3.70
C PHE A 26 -36.23 -23.66 3.32
N LEU A 27 -35.89 -22.72 2.42
CA LEU A 27 -34.50 -22.37 2.11
C LEU A 27 -33.75 -21.71 3.28
N SER A 28 -34.48 -21.12 4.24
CA SER A 28 -33.90 -20.45 5.40
C SER A 28 -33.37 -21.43 6.47
N TYR A 29 -33.75 -22.71 6.44
CA TYR A 29 -33.43 -23.66 7.50
C TYR A 29 -32.76 -24.94 6.96
N LYS A 30 -31.71 -24.82 6.14
CA LYS A 30 -30.67 -25.87 6.02
C LYS A 30 -29.44 -25.42 5.21
N MET A 31 -28.28 -25.67 5.83
CA MET A 31 -26.91 -25.67 5.30
C MET A 31 -26.16 -24.32 5.20
N LYS A 32 -25.45 -23.96 6.28
CA LYS A 32 -24.35 -22.99 6.24
C LYS A 32 -23.15 -23.44 5.38
N LEU A 33 -23.03 -24.75 5.13
CA LEU A 33 -21.98 -25.35 4.29
C LEU A 33 -22.09 -24.97 2.81
N SER A 34 -23.30 -24.86 2.26
CA SER A 34 -23.49 -24.50 0.85
C SER A 34 -23.01 -23.08 0.56
N LEU A 35 -23.24 -22.13 1.49
CA LEU A 35 -22.75 -20.76 1.38
C LEU A 35 -21.21 -20.66 1.31
N VAL A 36 -20.49 -21.52 2.04
CA VAL A 36 -19.02 -21.57 2.03
C VAL A 36 -18.50 -22.15 0.72
N LEU A 37 -19.16 -23.19 0.18
CA LEU A 37 -18.78 -23.82 -1.08
C LEU A 37 -19.07 -22.90 -2.29
N PHE A 38 -20.23 -22.22 -2.30
CA PHE A 38 -20.58 -21.26 -3.36
C PHE A 38 -19.84 -19.92 -3.29
N ARG A 39 -19.06 -19.65 -2.23
CA ARG A 39 -18.16 -18.48 -2.19
C ARG A 39 -16.98 -18.63 -3.14
N ARG A 40 -16.45 -19.85 -3.36
CA ARG A 40 -15.32 -20.09 -4.27
C ARG A 40 -15.69 -19.86 -5.73
N ASN A 41 -16.91 -20.22 -6.15
CA ASN A 41 -17.37 -20.06 -7.54
C ASN A 41 -17.54 -18.60 -8.00
N ARG A 42 -17.52 -17.62 -7.08
CA ARG A 42 -17.67 -16.19 -7.41
C ARG A 42 -16.34 -15.47 -7.61
N LEU A 43 -15.22 -16.15 -7.35
CA LEU A 43 -13.89 -15.61 -7.56
C LEU A 43 -13.25 -16.29 -8.77
N PRO A 44 -12.42 -15.57 -9.56
CA PRO A 44 -11.72 -16.19 -10.66
C PRO A 44 -10.78 -17.31 -10.18
N ASN A 45 -10.68 -18.37 -10.96
CA ASN A 45 -9.77 -19.47 -10.67
C ASN A 45 -8.31 -19.01 -10.87
N GLY A 46 -7.43 -19.33 -9.91
CA GLY A 46 -6.02 -18.96 -9.98
C GLY A 46 -5.70 -17.58 -9.40
N HIS A 47 -4.78 -16.84 -10.04
CA HIS A 47 -4.30 -15.56 -9.50
C HIS A 47 -5.26 -14.41 -9.79
N LEU A 48 -5.84 -13.82 -8.74
CA LEU A 48 -6.96 -12.88 -8.82
C LEU A 48 -6.76 -11.66 -9.73
N PHE A 49 -5.53 -11.14 -9.86
CA PHE A 49 -5.26 -9.87 -10.56
C PHE A 49 -4.47 -10.03 -11.87
N ARG A 50 -4.21 -11.27 -12.33
CA ARG A 50 -3.46 -11.53 -13.57
C ARG A 50 -4.12 -12.66 -14.37
N GLY A 51 -3.79 -12.75 -15.65
CA GLY A 51 -4.36 -13.75 -16.55
C GLY A 51 -5.68 -13.31 -17.19
N LYS A 52 -6.37 -14.27 -17.81
CA LYS A 52 -7.60 -14.06 -18.59
C LYS A 52 -8.78 -13.69 -17.70
N ASP A 53 -9.05 -14.51 -16.69
CA ASP A 53 -10.15 -14.31 -15.75
C ASP A 53 -9.60 -13.60 -14.51
N ARG A 54 -9.60 -12.27 -14.54
CA ARG A 54 -9.09 -11.42 -13.45
C ARG A 54 -10.17 -10.54 -12.86
N LEU A 55 -10.03 -10.23 -11.58
CA LEU A 55 -10.87 -9.28 -10.89
C LEU A 55 -10.44 -7.85 -11.29
N VAL A 56 -11.12 -7.27 -12.26
CA VAL A 56 -10.88 -5.88 -12.68
C VAL A 56 -11.61 -4.93 -11.73
N LYS A 57 -10.85 -4.09 -11.03
CA LYS A 57 -11.44 -3.02 -10.21
C LYS A 57 -12.03 -1.96 -11.14
N LYS A 58 -13.30 -1.60 -10.92
CA LYS A 58 -13.95 -0.53 -11.67
C LYS A 58 -13.36 0.83 -11.29
N VAL A 59 -13.23 1.71 -12.27
CA VAL A 59 -12.82 3.10 -12.03
C VAL A 59 -14.01 3.85 -11.45
N GLU A 60 -13.92 4.20 -10.18
CA GLU A 60 -14.90 5.06 -9.51
C GLU A 60 -14.58 6.55 -9.74
N PRO A 61 -15.58 7.44 -9.68
CA PRO A 61 -15.38 8.89 -9.86
C PRO A 61 -14.34 9.50 -8.92
N LYS A 62 -14.19 8.95 -7.71
CA LYS A 62 -13.16 9.39 -6.74
C LYS A 62 -11.74 9.23 -7.27
N HIS A 63 -11.48 8.20 -8.09
CA HIS A 63 -10.16 7.99 -8.69
C HIS A 63 -9.89 9.05 -9.77
N LEU A 64 -10.92 9.41 -10.55
CA LEU A 64 -10.82 10.46 -11.57
C LEU A 64 -10.55 11.82 -10.93
N LYS A 65 -11.28 12.15 -9.86
CA LYS A 65 -11.07 13.38 -9.11
C LYS A 65 -9.64 13.49 -8.56
N LYS A 66 -9.13 12.40 -7.97
CA LYS A 66 -7.74 12.36 -7.49
C LYS A 66 -6.73 12.65 -8.61
N ILE A 67 -6.90 12.01 -9.77
CA ILE A 67 -6.01 12.23 -10.93
C ILE A 67 -6.06 13.68 -11.39
N GLN A 68 -7.25 14.30 -11.40
CA GLN A 68 -7.41 15.70 -11.74
C GLN A 68 -6.68 16.62 -10.75
N ASP A 69 -6.80 16.36 -9.45
CA ASP A 69 -6.09 17.10 -8.40
C ASP A 69 -4.57 16.95 -8.54
N ASP A 70 -4.10 15.73 -8.82
CA ASP A 70 -2.68 15.43 -9.05
C ASP A 70 -2.13 16.20 -10.27
N PHE A 71 -2.89 16.27 -11.37
CA PHE A 71 -2.50 17.05 -12.56
C PHE A 71 -2.46 18.56 -12.30
N ALA A 72 -3.40 19.09 -11.49
CA ALA A 72 -3.38 20.51 -11.14
C ALA A 72 -2.13 20.86 -10.31
N ILE A 73 -1.69 19.97 -9.43
CA ILE A 73 -0.45 20.12 -8.67
C ILE A 73 0.76 20.06 -9.59
N GLU A 74 0.77 19.12 -10.54
CA GLU A 74 1.86 18.95 -11.50
C GLU A 74 2.00 20.19 -12.40
N GLU A 75 0.90 20.72 -12.94
CA GLU A 75 0.90 21.94 -13.75
C GLU A 75 1.47 23.13 -12.96
N LYS A 76 1.07 23.28 -11.69
CA LYS A 76 1.61 24.31 -10.80
C LYS A 76 3.11 24.14 -10.55
N ASN A 77 3.57 22.92 -10.34
CA ASN A 77 5.00 22.63 -10.15
C ASN A 77 5.79 22.92 -11.43
N MET A 78 5.28 22.52 -12.59
CA MET A 78 5.89 22.78 -13.89
C MET A 78 6.03 24.28 -14.16
N PHE A 79 5.02 25.08 -13.79
CA PHE A 79 5.10 26.53 -13.90
C PHE A 79 6.27 27.11 -13.08
N TYR A 80 6.45 26.67 -11.84
CA TYR A 80 7.56 27.15 -11.00
C TYR A 80 8.93 26.67 -11.47
N LEU A 81 9.02 25.46 -12.02
CA LEU A 81 10.29 24.89 -12.47
C LEU A 81 10.72 25.38 -13.86
N ARG A 82 9.82 26.04 -14.60
CA ARG A 82 10.08 26.49 -15.98
C ARG A 82 11.20 27.55 -16.08
N PHE A 83 11.33 28.41 -15.07
CA PHE A 83 12.26 29.54 -15.12
C PHE A 83 13.31 29.39 -14.01
N PRO A 84 14.45 28.73 -14.29
CA PRO A 84 15.53 28.60 -13.32
C PRO A 84 16.17 29.97 -13.05
N TYR A 85 16.56 30.20 -11.80
CA TYR A 85 17.24 31.43 -11.38
C TYR A 85 18.70 31.50 -11.87
N LEU A 86 19.39 30.36 -11.93
CA LEU A 86 20.79 30.25 -12.35
C LEU A 86 20.88 29.52 -13.68
N THR A 87 21.78 29.98 -14.55
CA THR A 87 22.19 29.19 -15.72
C THR A 87 23.02 27.98 -15.31
N GLU A 88 23.11 26.98 -16.18
CA GLU A 88 23.90 25.77 -15.91
C GLU A 88 25.39 26.09 -15.65
N ALA A 89 25.93 27.07 -16.39
CA ALA A 89 27.30 27.53 -16.23
C ALA A 89 27.54 28.16 -14.85
N GLU A 90 26.62 29.01 -14.38
CA GLU A 90 26.71 29.66 -13.06
C GLU A 90 26.46 28.69 -11.91
N SER A 91 25.65 27.66 -12.14
CA SER A 91 25.42 26.58 -11.19
C SER A 91 26.68 25.74 -10.97
N SER A 92 27.59 25.67 -11.94
CA SER A 92 28.85 24.93 -11.78
C SER A 92 29.72 25.54 -10.67
N GLY A 93 29.95 24.77 -9.59
CA GLY A 93 30.87 25.17 -8.52
C GLY A 93 30.32 26.17 -7.49
N HIS A 94 29.07 26.62 -7.60
CA HIS A 94 28.49 27.61 -6.66
C HIS A 94 28.50 27.15 -5.19
N THR A 95 28.48 25.83 -4.94
CA THR A 95 28.54 25.27 -3.58
C THR A 95 29.93 24.82 -3.14
N LYS A 96 30.97 24.99 -3.96
CA LYS A 96 32.31 24.51 -3.62
C LYS A 96 32.87 25.19 -2.38
N ALA A 97 32.64 26.49 -2.23
CA ALA A 97 33.05 27.26 -1.05
C ALA A 97 32.35 26.82 0.25
N LEU A 98 31.19 26.17 0.17
CA LEU A 98 30.45 25.73 1.35
C LEU A 98 31.06 24.48 2.03
N GLY A 99 31.97 23.75 1.37
CA GLY A 99 32.63 22.54 1.93
C GLY A 99 31.69 21.38 2.31
N LYS A 100 30.37 21.55 2.15
CA LYS A 100 29.33 20.57 2.47
C LYS A 100 29.55 19.18 1.83
N PRO A 101 29.94 19.05 0.54
CA PRO A 101 30.17 17.72 -0.04
C PRO A 101 31.35 17.01 0.63
N GLU A 102 32.41 17.74 0.96
CA GLU A 102 33.61 17.20 1.60
C GLU A 102 33.30 16.76 3.04
N MET A 103 32.61 17.60 3.82
CA MET A 103 32.15 17.24 5.17
C MET A 103 31.23 16.02 5.18
N ARG A 104 30.32 15.89 4.20
CA ARG A 104 29.45 14.71 4.09
C ARG A 104 30.26 13.46 3.77
N LYS A 105 31.25 13.56 2.87
CA LYS A 105 32.14 12.46 2.52
C LYS A 105 32.96 12.02 3.73
N GLU A 106 33.55 12.95 4.46
CA GLU A 106 34.34 12.66 5.66
C GLU A 106 33.47 12.01 6.75
N LYS A 107 32.25 12.50 6.97
CA LYS A 107 31.31 11.89 7.92
C LYS A 107 30.95 10.45 7.55
N LEU A 108 30.79 10.15 6.26
CA LEU A 108 30.57 8.78 5.80
C LEU A 108 31.78 7.89 6.05
N LEU A 109 32.99 8.39 5.78
CA LEU A 109 34.23 7.65 6.04
C LEU A 109 34.44 7.41 7.54
N ASP A 110 34.17 8.42 8.38
CA ASP A 110 34.28 8.30 9.83
C ASP A 110 33.28 7.25 10.38
N ASN A 111 32.03 7.29 9.92
CA ASN A 111 31.04 6.28 10.27
C ASN A 111 31.48 4.87 9.87
N GLN A 112 32.10 4.70 8.70
CA GLN A 112 32.64 3.40 8.29
C GLN A 112 33.80 2.97 9.17
N ARG A 113 34.73 3.87 9.53
CA ARG A 113 35.85 3.56 10.44
C ARG A 113 35.37 3.12 11.82
N ARG A 114 34.31 3.74 12.35
CA ARG A 114 33.72 3.39 13.65
C ARG A 114 33.10 1.99 13.69
N ILE A 115 32.72 1.42 12.56
CA ILE A 115 32.21 0.04 12.49
C ILE A 115 33.35 -0.94 12.78
N PHE A 116 34.58 -0.59 12.43
CA PHE A 116 35.75 -1.40 12.74
C PHE A 116 36.22 -1.14 14.18
N LYS A 117 36.70 -2.19 14.83
CA LYS A 117 37.31 -2.07 16.15
C LYS A 117 38.55 -1.17 16.03
N GLN A 118 38.70 -0.24 16.96
CA GLN A 118 39.90 0.60 17.03
C GLN A 118 41.14 -0.26 17.18
N ASP A 119 42.23 0.15 16.53
CA ASP A 119 43.53 -0.49 16.69
C ASP A 119 44.01 -0.24 18.12
N VAL A 120 44.17 -1.32 18.88
CA VAL A 120 44.66 -1.28 20.27
C VAL A 120 46.11 -1.72 20.28
N THR A 121 46.99 -0.94 20.88
CA THR A 121 48.42 -1.29 20.97
C THR A 121 48.67 -2.37 22.01
N LEU A 122 49.78 -3.09 21.87
CA LEU A 122 50.18 -4.14 22.82
C LEU A 122 50.40 -3.55 24.23
N TYR A 123 50.89 -2.31 24.29
CA TYR A 123 51.09 -1.55 25.52
C TYR A 123 49.79 -1.32 26.30
N GLU A 124 48.74 -0.83 25.65
CA GLU A 124 47.42 -0.61 26.26
C GLU A 124 46.82 -1.90 26.82
N ARG A 125 47.04 -3.03 26.13
CA ARG A 125 46.59 -4.34 26.61
C ARG A 125 47.38 -4.81 27.84
N LEU A 126 48.67 -4.53 27.91
CA LEU A 126 49.56 -4.96 29.01
C LEU A 126 49.57 -4.00 30.20
N GLN A 127 48.90 -2.85 30.12
CA GLN A 127 48.90 -1.83 31.18
C GLN A 127 48.42 -2.37 32.55
N HIS A 128 47.52 -3.36 32.55
CA HIS A 128 47.02 -4.01 33.78
C HIS A 128 48.11 -4.75 34.59
N LEU A 129 49.25 -5.08 33.97
CA LEU A 129 50.37 -5.74 34.67
C LEU A 129 51.15 -4.77 35.57
N ARG A 130 51.03 -3.45 35.35
CA ARG A 130 51.75 -2.41 36.11
C ARG A 130 51.12 -2.06 37.45
N VAL A 131 50.02 -2.71 37.83
CA VAL A 131 49.28 -2.42 39.09
C VAL A 131 50.13 -2.62 40.36
N LYS A 132 51.18 -3.45 40.29
CA LYS A 132 52.08 -3.74 41.41
C LYS A 132 53.45 -3.06 41.30
N GLU A 133 53.63 -2.14 40.36
CA GLU A 133 54.89 -1.41 40.18
C GLU A 133 55.02 -0.35 41.29
N SER A 134 55.76 -0.68 42.35
CA SER A 134 56.12 0.26 43.41
C SER A 134 57.46 0.92 43.10
N TRP A 135 57.62 2.17 43.55
CA TRP A 135 58.91 2.85 43.56
C TRP A 135 59.77 2.30 44.69
N ASP A 136 61.04 2.00 44.42
CA ASP A 136 62.07 1.68 45.42
C ASP A 136 62.49 2.94 46.21
#